data_AF-A0A4P9WLF6-F1
#
_entry.id   AF-A0A4P9WLF6-F1
#
_cell.length_a   1.000
_cell.length_b   1.000
_cell.length_c   1.000
_cell.angle_alpha   90.00
_cell.angle_beta   90.00
_cell.angle_gamma   90.00
#
_symmetry.space_group_name_H-M   'P 1'
#
loop_
_entity.id
_entity.type
_entity.pdbx_description
1 polymer ?
#
loop_
_entity_poly.entity_id
_entity_poly.type
_entity_poly.pdbx_seq_one_letter_code
_entity_poly.pdbx_strand_id
1 'polypeptide(L)'
;FRYTQDQRRKETKQKKYRNILQENKLETTIDDQNIVEWETALSHYNKKTLDFDKFKDYIKQKNIMNIALQVFYEKNIYRKLKLSSFINRKRSESKMLNNFCKLYGNPEETVIAFGDFEQYQQRKFKEPVKGKGFRTLFRKAGYKVYLVDEFRTSCRCSNCESDDGICKTFRECENPRPWRNGRILRHGLVKCK
;
A
#
# COMPACT_ATOMS: atom_id res chain seq x y z
N PHE A 1 -2.62 -14.23 13.96
CA PHE A 1 -1.81 -12.98 13.90
C PHE A 1 -2.51 -11.93 13.05
N ARG A 2 -2.57 -10.67 13.48
CA ARG A 2 -3.23 -9.58 12.72
C ARG A 2 -2.30 -8.38 12.63
N TYR A 3 -2.04 -7.93 11.41
CA TYR A 3 -1.31 -6.69 11.12
C TYR A 3 -2.05 -5.91 10.05
N THR A 4 -2.67 -4.80 10.44
CA THR A 4 -3.55 -4.03 9.55
C THR A 4 -2.86 -2.76 9.05
N GLN A 5 -3.33 -2.25 7.91
CA GLN A 5 -2.82 -0.96 7.40
C GLN A 5 -3.14 0.20 8.35
N ASP A 6 -4.29 0.20 9.01
CA ASP A 6 -4.64 1.26 9.96
C ASP A 6 -3.73 1.28 11.20
N GLN A 7 -3.40 0.09 11.73
CA GLN A 7 -2.38 -0.04 12.77
C GLN A 7 -1.05 0.57 12.29
N ARG A 8 -0.61 0.17 11.09
CA ARG A 8 0.64 0.67 10.50
C ARG A 8 0.63 2.19 10.27
N ARG A 9 -0.48 2.77 9.79
CA ARG A 9 -0.63 4.22 9.61
C ARG A 9 -0.53 4.97 10.94
N LYS A 10 -1.13 4.42 12.00
CA LYS A 10 -1.05 4.97 13.36
C LYS A 10 0.37 4.89 13.92
N GLU A 11 1.01 3.72 13.83
CA GLU A 11 2.37 3.49 14.32
C GLU A 11 3.42 4.34 13.58
N THR A 12 3.28 4.50 12.26
CA THR A 12 4.20 5.30 11.45
C THR A 12 3.98 6.81 11.57
N LYS A 13 2.86 7.25 12.15
CA LYS A 13 2.43 8.65 12.24
C LYS A 13 2.36 9.35 10.87
N GLN A 14 2.16 8.59 9.79
CA GLN A 14 2.22 9.08 8.42
C GLN A 14 1.23 10.24 8.17
N LYS A 15 -0.01 10.11 8.68
CA LYS A 15 -1.03 11.17 8.56
C LYS A 15 -0.58 12.47 9.26
N LYS A 16 -0.05 12.37 10.48
CA LYS A 16 0.45 13.53 11.25
C LYS A 16 1.55 14.25 10.50
N TYR A 17 2.56 13.52 10.01
CA TYR A 17 3.69 14.15 9.30
C TYR A 17 3.28 14.78 7.97
N ARG A 18 2.31 14.17 7.27
CA ARG A 18 1.74 14.74 6.04
C ARG A 18 0.97 16.03 6.32
N ASN A 19 0.17 16.07 7.38
CA ASN A 19 -0.57 17.29 7.76
C ASN A 19 0.39 18.43 8.09
N ILE A 20 1.40 18.17 8.93
CA ILE A 20 2.43 19.17 9.26
C ILE A 20 3.10 19.70 7.99
N LEU A 21 3.49 18.82 7.05
CA LEU A 21 4.08 19.27 5.78
C LEU A 21 3.11 20.11 4.96
N GLN A 22 1.83 19.73 4.90
CA GLN A 22 0.82 20.45 4.14
C GLN A 22 0.53 21.84 4.74
N GLU A 23 0.41 21.92 6.06
CA GLU A 23 0.25 23.19 6.79
C GLU A 23 1.43 24.12 6.50
N ASN A 24 2.67 23.64 6.65
CA ASN A 24 3.87 24.43 6.35
C ASN A 24 3.94 24.91 4.89
N LYS A 25 3.44 24.10 3.93
CA LYS A 25 3.39 24.47 2.51
C LYS A 25 2.40 25.61 2.23
N LEU A 26 1.28 25.64 2.95
CA LEU A 26 0.26 26.67 2.80
C LEU A 26 0.66 27.97 3.52
N GLU A 27 1.34 27.86 4.66
CA GLU A 27 1.81 29.01 5.44
C GLU A 27 3.04 29.70 4.84
N THR A 28 3.91 28.95 4.16
CA THR A 28 5.10 29.55 3.55
C THR A 28 4.78 30.08 2.17
N THR A 29 5.03 31.38 1.97
CA THR A 29 4.97 32.05 0.67
C THR A 29 6.37 32.37 0.17
N ILE A 30 6.55 32.27 -1.16
CA ILE A 30 7.74 32.68 -1.91
C ILE A 30 7.22 33.48 -3.10
N ASP A 31 7.65 34.73 -3.26
CA ASP A 31 7.19 35.63 -4.33
C ASP A 31 5.66 35.71 -4.42
N ASP A 32 5.01 35.94 -3.28
CA ASP A 32 3.54 36.04 -3.10
C ASP A 32 2.73 34.78 -3.47
N GLN A 33 3.40 33.67 -3.80
CA GLN A 33 2.77 32.38 -4.06
C GLN A 33 3.10 31.38 -2.95
N ASN A 34 2.14 30.54 -2.58
CA ASN A 34 2.41 29.46 -1.63
C ASN A 34 3.17 28.30 -2.30
N ILE A 35 3.76 27.42 -1.50
CA ILE A 35 4.52 26.27 -2.02
C ILE A 35 3.64 25.33 -2.86
N VAL A 36 2.34 25.25 -2.58
CA VAL A 36 1.41 24.39 -3.33
C VAL A 36 1.18 24.93 -4.75
N GLU A 37 1.09 26.24 -4.91
CA GLU A 37 0.95 26.93 -6.20
C GLU A 37 2.20 26.74 -7.05
N TRP A 38 3.39 26.94 -6.44
CA TRP A 38 4.67 26.65 -7.07
C TRP A 38 4.75 25.20 -7.58
N GLU A 39 4.33 24.22 -6.79
CA GLU A 39 4.30 22.81 -7.20
C GLU A 39 3.26 22.54 -8.30
N THR A 40 2.13 23.26 -8.27
CA THR A 40 1.05 23.11 -9.23
C THR A 40 1.43 23.68 -10.60
N ALA A 41 2.27 24.72 -10.65
CA ALA A 41 2.76 25.31 -11.91
C ALA A 41 3.40 24.27 -12.84
N LEU A 42 4.14 23.30 -12.29
CA LEU A 42 4.75 22.21 -13.07
C LEU A 42 3.74 21.25 -13.70
N SER A 43 2.52 21.18 -13.18
CA SER A 43 1.48 20.28 -13.70
C SER A 43 1.02 20.67 -15.11
N HIS A 44 1.22 21.93 -15.50
CA HIS A 44 0.93 22.44 -16.85
C HIS A 44 1.93 21.96 -17.91
N TYR A 45 3.08 21.39 -17.50
CA TYR A 45 4.13 20.94 -18.40
C TYR A 45 4.20 19.40 -18.46
N ASN A 46 4.22 18.84 -19.67
CA ASN A 46 4.24 17.39 -19.85
C ASN A 46 5.66 16.81 -19.86
N LYS A 47 6.06 16.16 -18.76
CA LYS A 47 7.35 15.47 -18.64
C LYS A 47 7.53 14.25 -19.56
N LYS A 48 6.45 13.74 -20.17
CA LYS A 48 6.44 12.54 -21.04
C LYS A 48 6.21 12.91 -22.50
N THR A 49 6.34 14.18 -22.86
CA THR A 49 6.24 14.61 -24.26
C THR A 49 7.38 14.00 -25.09
N LEU A 50 7.08 13.61 -26.33
CA LEU A 50 8.08 13.20 -27.32
C LEU A 50 8.65 14.41 -28.10
N ASP A 51 7.99 15.56 -28.02
CA ASP A 51 8.42 16.82 -28.60
C ASP A 51 9.59 17.40 -27.79
N PHE A 52 10.75 17.54 -28.44
CA PHE A 52 12.01 17.93 -27.80
C PHE A 52 11.97 19.35 -27.23
N ASP A 53 11.32 20.30 -27.90
CA ASP A 53 11.30 21.70 -27.44
C ASP A 53 10.36 21.85 -26.25
N LYS A 54 9.19 21.20 -26.28
CA LYS A 54 8.31 21.12 -25.10
C LYS A 54 8.99 20.45 -23.90
N PHE A 55 9.86 19.47 -24.14
CA PHE A 55 10.64 18.82 -23.08
C PHE A 55 11.71 19.75 -22.49
N LYS A 56 12.41 20.53 -23.32
CA LYS A 56 13.34 21.57 -22.84
C LYS A 56 12.62 22.58 -21.95
N ASP A 57 11.44 23.01 -22.35
CA ASP A 57 10.66 23.98 -21.56
C ASP A 57 10.23 23.40 -20.21
N TYR A 58 9.83 22.12 -20.16
CA TYR A 58 9.63 21.42 -18.89
C TYR A 58 10.89 21.43 -18.01
N ILE A 59 12.07 21.15 -18.58
CA ILE A 59 13.33 21.14 -17.81
C ILE A 59 13.64 22.53 -17.25
N LYS A 60 13.51 23.60 -18.06
CA LYS A 60 13.74 24.97 -17.62
C LYS A 60 12.85 25.32 -16.43
N GLN A 61 11.55 25.06 -16.55
CA GLN A 61 10.58 25.35 -15.49
C GLN A 61 10.82 24.52 -14.23
N LYS A 62 11.20 23.25 -14.40
CA LYS A 62 11.57 22.39 -13.27
C LYS A 62 12.80 22.91 -12.53
N ASN A 63 13.81 23.42 -13.23
CA ASN A 63 15.00 23.98 -12.61
C ASN A 63 14.69 25.26 -11.83
N ILE A 64 13.90 26.17 -12.42
CA ILE A 64 13.43 27.39 -11.74
C ILE A 64 12.70 27.03 -10.44
N MET A 65 11.70 26.15 -10.54
CA MET A 65 10.94 25.71 -9.37
C MET A 65 11.82 25.02 -8.32
N ASN A 66 12.75 24.15 -8.73
CA ASN A 66 13.65 23.47 -7.79
C ASN A 66 14.52 24.44 -7.01
N ILE A 67 15.06 25.48 -7.66
CA ILE A 67 15.89 26.49 -7.00
C ILE A 67 15.05 27.27 -5.98
N ALA A 68 13.86 27.72 -6.36
CA ALA A 68 12.95 28.43 -5.46
C ALA A 68 12.54 27.57 -4.24
N LEU A 69 12.18 26.31 -4.48
CA LEU A 69 11.70 25.40 -3.44
C LEU A 69 12.83 24.78 -2.59
N GLN A 70 14.09 24.89 -3.02
CA GLN A 70 15.23 24.28 -2.32
C GLN A 70 15.32 24.79 -0.89
N VAL A 71 15.27 26.10 -0.69
CA VAL A 71 15.39 26.75 0.63
C VAL A 71 14.30 26.26 1.57
N PHE A 72 13.07 26.10 1.07
CA PHE A 72 11.98 25.53 1.84
C PHE A 72 12.29 24.09 2.24
N TYR A 73 12.59 23.21 1.28
CA TYR A 73 12.78 21.79 1.56
C TYR A 73 14.08 21.43 2.29
N GLU A 74 15.05 22.34 2.34
CA GLU A 74 16.30 22.20 3.08
C GLU A 74 16.10 22.33 4.60
N LYS A 75 15.00 22.95 5.05
CA LYS A 75 14.68 23.09 6.48
C LYS A 75 14.83 21.77 7.24
N ASN A 76 15.57 21.82 8.36
CA ASN A 76 15.92 20.65 9.19
C ASN A 76 14.70 19.84 9.67
N ILE A 77 13.54 20.49 9.84
CA ILE A 77 12.29 19.81 10.22
C ILE A 77 11.95 18.67 9.27
N TYR A 78 12.14 18.83 7.95
CA TYR A 78 11.78 17.81 6.97
C TYR A 78 12.72 16.60 7.03
N ARG A 79 14.01 16.82 7.30
CA ARG A 79 14.97 15.75 7.55
C ARG A 79 14.57 14.95 8.81
N LYS A 80 14.21 15.65 9.90
CA LYS A 80 13.73 15.05 11.15
C LYS A 80 12.45 14.22 10.95
N LEU A 81 11.48 14.74 10.20
CA LEU A 81 10.23 14.03 9.89
C LEU A 81 10.48 12.79 9.03
N LYS A 82 11.33 12.88 8.00
CA LYS A 82 11.74 11.74 7.15
C LYS A 82 12.42 10.64 7.98
N LEU A 83 13.40 11.01 8.81
CA LEU A 83 14.12 10.07 9.68
C LEU A 83 13.17 9.41 10.68
N SER A 84 12.31 10.19 11.32
CA SER A 84 11.30 9.67 12.26
C SER A 84 10.34 8.69 11.59
N SER A 85 9.89 9.00 10.37
CA SER A 85 9.02 8.10 9.59
C SER A 85 9.72 6.77 9.27
N PHE A 86 11.00 6.83 8.87
CA PHE A 86 11.81 5.64 8.62
C PHE A 86 11.95 4.78 9.87
N ILE A 87 12.34 5.38 11.00
CA ILE A 87 12.49 4.67 12.28
C ILE A 87 11.17 4.05 12.73
N ASN A 88 10.07 4.78 12.67
CA ASN A 88 8.75 4.27 13.07
C ASN A 88 8.28 3.12 12.17
N ARG A 89 8.58 3.18 10.87
CA ARG A 89 8.31 2.06 9.95
C ARG A 89 9.09 0.81 10.34
N LYS A 90 10.39 0.95 10.64
CA LYS A 90 11.22 -0.17 11.11
C LYS A 90 10.70 -0.75 12.43
N ARG A 91 10.34 0.09 13.39
CA ARG A 91 9.73 -0.34 14.67
C ARG A 91 8.43 -1.10 14.47
N SER A 92 7.53 -0.60 13.60
CA SER A 92 6.27 -1.27 13.25
C SER A 92 6.52 -2.64 12.61
N GLU A 93 7.44 -2.71 11.64
CA GLU A 93 7.81 -3.95 10.95
C GLU A 93 8.46 -4.97 11.92
N SER A 94 9.36 -4.53 12.81
CA SER A 94 9.97 -5.38 13.84
C SER A 94 8.95 -5.88 14.86
N LYS A 95 8.04 -5.01 15.33
CA LYS A 95 6.97 -5.41 16.25
C LYS A 95 6.05 -6.45 15.63
N MET A 96 5.75 -6.29 14.34
CA MET A 96 4.98 -7.23 13.54
C MET A 96 5.68 -8.59 13.48
N LEU A 97 6.98 -8.63 13.16
CA LEU A 97 7.76 -9.87 13.14
C LEU A 97 7.85 -10.54 14.51
N ASN A 98 8.07 -9.78 15.59
CA ASN A 98 8.12 -10.33 16.94
C ASN A 98 6.79 -10.95 17.37
N ASN A 99 5.68 -10.28 17.03
CA ASN A 99 4.34 -10.81 17.29
C ASN A 99 4.03 -12.05 16.44
N PHE A 100 4.57 -12.12 15.23
CA PHE A 100 4.45 -13.31 14.38
C PHE A 100 5.22 -14.49 15.00
N CYS A 101 6.48 -14.25 15.37
CA CYS A 101 7.35 -15.24 16.00
C CYS A 101 6.74 -15.80 17.29
N LYS A 102 6.16 -14.94 18.14
CA LYS A 102 5.47 -15.36 19.37
C LYS A 102 4.26 -16.27 19.14
N LEU A 103 3.61 -16.18 17.98
CA LEU A 103 2.38 -16.93 17.69
C LEU A 103 2.65 -18.20 16.89
N TYR A 104 3.64 -18.19 16.00
CA TYR A 104 3.87 -19.28 15.04
C TYR A 104 5.21 -19.99 15.20
N GLY A 105 6.11 -19.48 16.05
CA GLY A 105 7.41 -20.07 16.31
C GLY A 105 8.58 -19.35 15.63
N ASN A 106 9.75 -19.96 15.75
CA ASN A 106 11.00 -19.41 15.23
C ASN A 106 11.14 -19.63 13.71
N PRO A 107 12.00 -18.86 13.02
CA PRO A 107 12.20 -19.00 11.57
C PRO A 107 12.63 -20.39 11.08
N GLU A 108 13.24 -21.19 11.96
CA GLU A 108 13.71 -22.55 11.64
C GLU A 108 12.57 -23.57 11.61
N GLU A 109 11.56 -23.38 12.46
CA GLU A 109 10.41 -24.26 12.63
C GLU A 109 9.22 -23.84 11.77
N THR A 110 9.14 -22.56 11.40
CA THR A 110 8.02 -21.99 10.66
C THR A 110 8.35 -21.77 9.19
N VAL A 111 7.55 -22.38 8.31
CA VAL A 111 7.54 -22.11 6.87
C VAL A 111 6.37 -21.19 6.52
N ILE A 112 6.62 -20.19 5.68
CA ILE A 112 5.59 -19.24 5.23
C ILE A 112 5.32 -19.45 3.74
N ALA A 113 4.12 -19.90 3.42
CA ALA A 113 3.61 -19.95 2.06
C ALA A 113 2.76 -18.70 1.76
N PHE A 114 3.15 -17.94 0.73
CA PHE A 114 2.32 -16.86 0.18
C PHE A 114 1.68 -17.32 -1.11
N GLY A 115 0.41 -16.98 -1.31
CA GLY A 115 -0.20 -17.06 -2.63
C GLY A 115 0.48 -16.17 -3.65
N ASP A 116 0.46 -16.63 -4.90
CA ASP A 116 0.88 -15.89 -6.08
C ASP A 116 -0.15 -14.85 -6.55
N PHE A 117 -1.24 -14.64 -5.79
CA PHE A 117 -2.31 -13.70 -6.13
C PHE A 117 -1.78 -12.31 -6.55
N GLU A 118 -1.99 -11.99 -7.83
CA GLU A 118 -1.71 -10.68 -8.41
C GLU A 118 -3.02 -9.92 -8.69
N GLN A 119 -3.14 -8.73 -8.11
CA GLN A 119 -4.24 -7.83 -8.41
C GLN A 119 -3.90 -6.99 -9.65
N TYR A 120 -4.30 -7.45 -10.84
CA TYR A 120 -4.04 -6.77 -12.12
C TYR A 120 -4.69 -5.37 -12.22
N GLN A 121 -5.87 -5.17 -11.62
CA GLN A 121 -6.57 -3.87 -11.63
C GLN A 121 -6.53 -3.20 -10.26
N GLN A 122 -5.75 -2.13 -10.14
CA GLN A 122 -5.81 -1.25 -8.97
C GLN A 122 -7.06 -0.36 -9.06
N ARG A 123 -7.97 -0.50 -8.09
CA ARG A 123 -9.13 0.40 -7.99
C ARG A 123 -8.67 1.78 -7.51
N LYS A 124 -9.26 2.83 -8.07
CA LYS A 124 -9.05 4.22 -7.62
C LYS A 124 -9.32 4.30 -6.11
N PHE A 125 -8.43 4.96 -5.37
CA PHE A 125 -8.46 5.10 -3.90
C PHE A 125 -8.19 3.83 -3.08
N LYS A 126 -7.83 2.70 -3.70
CA LYS A 126 -7.35 1.52 -2.97
C LYS A 126 -5.84 1.63 -2.74
N GLU A 127 -5.41 1.48 -1.49
CA GLU A 127 -3.98 1.42 -1.19
C GLU A 127 -3.34 0.17 -1.81
N PRO A 128 -2.08 0.27 -2.28
CA PRO A 128 -1.39 -0.84 -2.90
C PRO A 128 -1.15 -1.98 -1.90
N VAL A 129 -1.44 -3.20 -2.35
CA VAL A 129 -1.20 -4.42 -1.56
C VAL A 129 0.31 -4.68 -1.52
N LYS A 130 0.86 -4.85 -0.32
CA LYS A 130 2.30 -4.97 -0.09
C LYS A 130 2.85 -6.38 -0.32
N GLY A 131 2.38 -7.14 -1.31
CA GLY A 131 2.79 -8.55 -1.50
C GLY A 131 4.31 -8.74 -1.52
N LYS A 132 5.00 -8.13 -2.51
CA LYS A 132 6.48 -8.20 -2.62
C LYS A 132 7.21 -7.67 -1.39
N GLY A 133 6.69 -6.60 -0.79
CA GLY A 133 7.30 -5.98 0.40
C GLY A 133 7.28 -6.88 1.63
N PHE A 134 6.16 -7.59 1.88
CA PHE A 134 6.05 -8.54 2.99
C PHE A 134 6.91 -9.77 2.77
N ARG A 135 6.93 -10.33 1.56
CA ARG A 135 7.80 -11.49 1.24
C ARG A 135 9.26 -11.18 1.51
N THR A 136 9.75 -10.03 1.04
CA THR A 136 11.12 -9.59 1.31
C THR A 136 11.36 -9.36 2.79
N LEU A 137 10.37 -8.87 3.54
CA LEU A 137 10.51 -8.63 4.97
C LEU A 137 10.70 -9.94 5.75
N PHE A 138 9.85 -10.94 5.53
CA PHE A 138 9.96 -12.24 6.20
C PHE A 138 11.24 -12.99 5.80
N ARG A 139 11.63 -12.91 4.52
CA ARG A 139 12.91 -13.48 4.06
C ARG A 139 14.11 -12.84 4.76
N LYS A 140 14.11 -11.51 4.92
CA LYS A 140 15.16 -10.79 5.67
C LYS A 140 15.18 -11.12 7.15
N ALA A 141 14.06 -11.57 7.70
CA ALA A 141 13.94 -12.02 9.08
C ALA A 141 14.35 -13.50 9.27
N GLY A 142 14.79 -14.18 8.21
CA GLY A 142 15.28 -15.57 8.26
C GLY A 142 14.23 -16.65 7.98
N TYR A 143 12.97 -16.28 7.73
CA TYR A 143 11.92 -17.28 7.46
C TYR A 143 12.08 -17.89 6.07
N LYS A 144 11.79 -19.19 5.96
CA LYS A 144 11.63 -19.89 4.67
C LYS A 144 10.31 -19.44 4.04
N VAL A 145 10.42 -18.69 2.94
CA VAL A 145 9.26 -18.10 2.24
C VAL A 145 9.09 -18.72 0.87
N TYR A 146 7.96 -19.38 0.63
CA TYR A 146 7.59 -19.97 -0.65
C TYR A 146 6.41 -19.23 -1.29
N LEU A 147 6.34 -19.29 -2.62
CA LEU A 147 5.17 -18.90 -3.38
C LEU A 147 4.40 -20.17 -3.75
N VAL A 148 3.11 -20.16 -3.50
CA VAL A 148 2.20 -21.25 -3.83
C VAL A 148 1.22 -20.73 -4.86
N ASP A 149 0.98 -21.52 -5.88
CA ASP A 149 -0.06 -21.25 -6.88
C ASP A 149 -1.43 -21.38 -6.20
N GLU A 150 -2.16 -20.27 -6.10
CA GLU A 150 -3.51 -20.26 -5.52
C GLU A 150 -4.60 -20.70 -6.50
N PHE A 151 -4.25 -21.11 -7.72
CA PHE A 151 -5.21 -21.50 -8.74
C PHE A 151 -6.19 -22.56 -8.22
N ARG A 152 -7.48 -22.19 -8.20
CA ARG A 152 -8.61 -23.03 -7.76
C ARG A 152 -8.61 -23.47 -6.28
N THR A 153 -7.70 -22.96 -5.44
CA THR A 153 -7.68 -23.26 -4.00
C THR A 153 -8.97 -22.84 -3.28
N SER A 154 -9.64 -21.78 -3.75
CA SER A 154 -10.90 -21.29 -3.18
C SER A 154 -12.15 -22.05 -3.65
N CYS A 155 -12.04 -22.85 -4.72
CA CYS A 155 -13.17 -23.61 -5.28
C CYS A 155 -12.99 -25.12 -5.20
N ARG A 156 -11.93 -25.62 -4.55
CA ARG A 156 -11.74 -27.04 -4.27
C ARG A 156 -12.02 -27.33 -2.80
N CYS A 157 -12.72 -28.43 -2.54
CA CYS A 157 -12.93 -28.92 -1.18
C CYS A 157 -11.62 -29.52 -0.64
N SER A 158 -11.29 -29.24 0.63
CA SER A 158 -10.12 -29.83 1.28
C SER A 158 -10.26 -31.31 1.61
N ASN A 159 -11.47 -31.85 1.56
CA ASN A 159 -11.78 -33.24 1.91
C ASN A 159 -12.10 -34.13 0.70
N CYS A 160 -12.60 -33.54 -0.39
CA CYS A 160 -12.87 -34.29 -1.60
C CYS A 160 -11.58 -34.31 -2.43
N GLU A 161 -10.82 -35.40 -2.32
CA GLU A 161 -9.56 -35.60 -3.05
C GLU A 161 -9.75 -35.77 -4.57
N SER A 162 -11.00 -35.81 -5.06
CA SER A 162 -11.35 -35.95 -6.47
C SER A 162 -11.45 -34.60 -7.19
N ASP A 163 -11.19 -34.60 -8.52
CA ASP A 163 -11.37 -33.43 -9.38
C ASP A 163 -12.83 -32.91 -9.43
N ASP A 164 -13.78 -33.73 -8.98
CA ASP A 164 -15.21 -33.39 -8.84
C ASP A 164 -15.54 -32.58 -7.58
N GLY A 165 -14.56 -32.38 -6.68
CA GLY A 165 -14.68 -31.60 -5.44
C GLY A 165 -14.83 -30.08 -5.64
N ILE A 166 -15.55 -29.65 -6.69
CA ILE A 166 -15.76 -28.25 -7.03
C ILE A 166 -16.85 -27.66 -6.14
N CYS A 167 -16.43 -26.75 -5.27
CA CYS A 167 -17.30 -25.98 -4.40
C CYS A 167 -18.10 -24.94 -5.19
N LYS A 168 -19.42 -24.90 -4.98
CA LYS A 168 -20.32 -23.88 -5.52
C LYS A 168 -20.99 -23.08 -4.41
N THR A 169 -21.22 -21.81 -4.67
CA THR A 169 -22.06 -20.96 -3.82
C THR A 169 -23.51 -21.43 -3.91
N PHE A 170 -24.14 -21.68 -2.77
CA PHE A 170 -25.48 -22.26 -2.74
C PHE A 170 -26.50 -21.44 -1.95
N ARG A 171 -26.03 -20.54 -1.07
CA ARG A 171 -26.91 -19.81 -0.16
C ARG A 171 -27.13 -18.39 -0.65
N GLU A 172 -28.40 -18.02 -0.78
CA GLU A 172 -28.83 -16.65 -0.94
C GLU A 172 -29.15 -16.03 0.42
N CYS A 173 -28.84 -14.76 0.60
CA CYS A 173 -29.21 -13.99 1.78
C CYS A 173 -29.76 -12.64 1.35
N GLU A 174 -30.53 -12.01 2.23
CA GLU A 174 -30.92 -10.62 2.05
C GLU A 174 -29.69 -9.73 1.88
N ASN A 175 -29.85 -8.69 1.06
CA ASN A 175 -28.77 -7.77 0.78
C ASN A 175 -28.30 -7.11 2.08
N PRO A 176 -27.02 -7.25 2.48
CA PRO A 176 -26.51 -6.62 3.69
C PRO A 176 -26.40 -5.09 3.55
N ARG A 177 -26.65 -4.54 2.36
CA ARG A 177 -26.71 -3.10 2.12
C ARG A 177 -28.16 -2.64 2.26
N PRO A 178 -28.50 -1.86 3.31
CA PRO A 178 -29.88 -1.46 3.61
C PRO A 178 -30.61 -0.75 2.46
N TRP A 179 -29.87 -0.11 1.55
CA TRP A 179 -30.42 0.67 0.43
C TRP A 179 -30.60 -0.14 -0.86
N ARG A 180 -30.43 -1.46 -0.83
CA ARG A 180 -30.64 -2.32 -1.99
C ARG A 180 -31.62 -3.44 -1.64
N ASN A 181 -32.75 -3.49 -2.33
CA ASN A 181 -33.70 -4.57 -2.18
C ASN A 181 -33.24 -5.82 -2.94
N GLY A 182 -33.66 -7.01 -2.47
CA GLY A 182 -33.40 -8.30 -3.12
C GLY A 182 -32.46 -9.22 -2.36
N ARG A 183 -32.38 -10.46 -2.84
CA ARG A 183 -31.48 -11.49 -2.32
C ARG A 183 -30.21 -11.54 -3.17
N ILE A 184 -29.06 -11.73 -2.51
CA ILE A 184 -27.77 -11.89 -3.16
C ILE A 184 -27.15 -13.24 -2.79
N LEU A 185 -26.45 -13.84 -3.74
CA LEU A 185 -25.61 -15.02 -3.49
C LEU A 185 -24.48 -14.66 -2.51
N ARG A 186 -24.36 -15.43 -1.43
CA ARG A 186 -23.25 -15.32 -0.47
C ARG A 186 -22.03 -16.05 -1.03
N HIS A 187 -21.09 -15.29 -1.58
CA HIS A 187 -19.84 -15.84 -2.13
C HIS A 187 -18.94 -16.56 -1.12
N GLY A 188 -19.10 -16.29 0.18
CA GLY A 188 -18.33 -16.95 1.24
C GLY A 188 -18.90 -18.29 1.72
N LEU A 189 -20.11 -18.68 1.29
CA LEU A 189 -20.74 -19.94 1.67
C LEU A 189 -20.79 -20.87 0.48
N VAL A 190 -19.91 -21.86 0.51
CA VAL A 190 -19.75 -22.84 -0.55
C VAL A 190 -20.03 -24.24 -0.03
N LYS A 191 -20.57 -25.10 -0.90
CA LYS A 191 -20.71 -26.53 -0.65
C LYS A 191 -20.15 -27.31 -1.83
N CYS A 192 -19.69 -28.54 -1.59
CA CYS A 192 -19.39 -29.47 -2.67
C CYS A 192 -20.64 -29.66 -3.54
N LYS A 193 -20.43 -29.78 -4.84
CA LYS A 193 -21.50 -30.16 -5.77
C LYS A 193 -21.95 -31.59 -5.52
#